data_AF-A0A2H6EPR8-F1
#
_entry.id   AF-A0A2H6EPR8-F1
#
_cell.length_a   1.000
_cell.length_b   1.000
_cell.length_c   1.000
_cell.angle_alpha   90.00
_cell.angle_beta   90.00
_cell.angle_gamma   90.00
#
_symmetry.space_group_name_H-M   'P 1'
#
loop_
_entity.id
_entity.type
_entity.pdbx_description
1 polymer ?
#
loop_
_entity_poly.entity_id
_entity_poly.type
_entity_poly.pdbx_seq_one_letter_code
_entity_poly.pdbx_strand_id
1 'polypeptide(L)'
;MIEKELIKIWQSSTEVERVKFKRSRLMIDLQSSFDRLHKSIKYRDLIEIITAIVMILIFGYITYTVPFVLSKIAAIFIILWLIYVIFRLRSSKKLKPSAVTESYLDYLYKTKEYLRIQKKLLDSVLYWYILPPFIGIIVFLSGIWIIPETHNTIIMTAVGTVGYGIFAYLLNKRKVKKEIIPRLRKTDELIKVMKE
;
A
#
# COMPACT_ATOMS: atom_id res chain seq x y z
N MET A 1 -12.37 41.10 -14.95
CA MET A 1 -12.76 41.24 -16.37
C MET A 1 -12.59 39.92 -17.11
N ILE A 2 -11.40 39.31 -17.04
CA ILE A 2 -11.03 38.01 -17.66
C ILE A 2 -11.97 36.84 -17.30
N GLU A 3 -12.39 36.71 -16.04
CA GLU A 3 -13.27 35.61 -15.61
C GLU A 3 -14.66 35.65 -16.27
N LYS A 4 -15.21 36.85 -16.48
CA LYS A 4 -16.51 37.04 -17.14
C LYS A 4 -16.43 36.70 -18.64
N GLU A 5 -15.31 36.99 -19.27
CA GLU A 5 -15.06 36.63 -20.67
C GLU A 5 -14.91 35.12 -20.85
N LEU A 6 -14.20 34.44 -19.94
CA LEU A 6 -14.08 32.98 -19.94
C LEU A 6 -15.43 32.27 -19.77
N ILE A 7 -16.28 32.76 -18.87
CA ILE A 7 -17.64 32.23 -18.68
C ILE A 7 -18.47 32.41 -19.95
N LYS A 8 -18.38 33.58 -20.61
CA LYS A 8 -19.10 33.85 -21.85
C LYS A 8 -18.66 32.93 -22.99
N ILE A 9 -17.35 32.73 -23.15
CA ILE A 9 -16.75 31.80 -24.11
C ILE A 9 -17.21 30.35 -23.84
N TRP A 10 -17.28 29.95 -22.57
CA TRP A 10 -17.77 28.61 -22.19
C TRP A 10 -19.27 28.43 -22.50
N GLN A 11 -20.10 29.43 -22.20
CA GLN A 11 -21.53 29.39 -22.51
C GLN A 11 -21.81 29.36 -24.01
N SER A 12 -20.97 30.00 -24.83
CA SER A 12 -21.07 29.98 -26.29
C SER A 12 -20.46 28.74 -26.95
N SER A 13 -19.69 27.92 -26.22
CA SER A 13 -19.05 26.74 -26.80
C SER A 13 -20.06 25.64 -27.15
N THR A 14 -19.78 24.92 -28.23
CA THR A 14 -20.62 23.81 -28.69
C THR A 14 -20.58 22.63 -27.71
N GLU A 15 -21.60 21.75 -27.71
CA GLU A 15 -21.56 20.54 -26.86
C GLU A 15 -20.31 19.69 -27.11
N VAL A 16 -19.85 19.62 -28.35
CA VAL A 16 -18.64 18.88 -28.75
C VAL A 16 -17.39 19.46 -28.07
N GLU A 17 -17.24 20.78 -28.01
CA GLU A 17 -16.12 21.44 -27.33
C GLU A 17 -16.19 21.26 -25.81
N ARG A 18 -17.39 21.35 -25.22
CA ARG A 18 -17.58 21.09 -23.78
C ARG A 18 -17.21 19.66 -23.41
N VAL A 19 -17.58 18.67 -24.22
CA VAL A 19 -17.22 17.26 -24.03
C VAL A 19 -15.72 17.05 -24.19
N LYS A 20 -15.10 17.62 -25.23
CA LYS A 20 -13.64 17.56 -25.45
C LYS A 20 -12.86 18.17 -24.28
N PHE A 21 -13.25 19.34 -23.81
CA PHE A 21 -12.64 20.00 -22.66
C PHE A 21 -12.79 19.18 -21.37
N LYS A 22 -14.00 18.66 -21.11
CA LYS A 22 -14.26 17.78 -19.96
C LYS A 22 -13.36 16.54 -20.01
N ARG A 23 -13.23 15.89 -21.17
CA ARG A 23 -12.31 14.76 -21.38
C ARG A 23 -10.87 15.13 -21.05
N SER A 24 -10.32 16.18 -21.67
CA SER A 24 -8.93 16.60 -21.45
C SER A 24 -8.65 16.97 -19.99
N ARG A 25 -9.57 17.67 -19.32
CA ARG A 25 -9.43 18.02 -17.90
C ARG A 25 -9.43 16.78 -17.01
N LEU A 26 -10.36 15.85 -17.23
CA LEU A 26 -10.41 14.58 -16.50
C LEU A 26 -9.13 13.74 -16.69
N MET A 27 -8.58 13.71 -17.91
CA MET A 27 -7.33 13.00 -18.21
C MET A 27 -6.15 13.58 -17.41
N ILE A 28 -5.97 14.91 -17.42
CA ILE A 28 -4.88 15.60 -16.70
C ILE A 28 -5.00 15.40 -15.19
N ASP A 29 -6.21 15.59 -14.64
CA ASP A 29 -6.47 15.42 -13.21
C ASP A 29 -6.20 13.98 -12.76
N LEU A 30 -6.57 13.00 -13.59
CA LEU A 30 -6.40 11.58 -13.28
C LEU A 30 -4.93 11.17 -13.35
N GLN A 31 -4.20 11.59 -14.39
CA GLN A 31 -2.77 11.30 -14.57
C GLN A 31 -1.95 11.89 -13.41
N SER A 32 -2.16 13.17 -13.07
CA SER A 32 -1.47 13.79 -11.93
C SER A 32 -1.79 13.09 -10.60
N SER A 33 -3.02 12.60 -10.44
CA SER A 33 -3.46 11.86 -9.27
C SER A 33 -2.82 10.48 -9.16
N PHE A 34 -2.59 9.80 -10.29
CA PHE A 34 -1.87 8.54 -10.36
C PHE A 34 -0.39 8.71 -10.10
N ASP A 35 0.26 9.77 -10.59
CA ASP A 35 1.68 10.01 -10.30
C ASP A 35 1.94 10.20 -8.82
N ARG A 36 1.07 10.96 -8.14
CA ARG A 36 1.12 11.11 -6.67
C ARG A 36 0.95 9.77 -5.95
N LEU A 37 0.00 8.95 -6.40
CA LEU A 37 -0.22 7.61 -5.83
C LEU A 37 1.00 6.72 -6.03
N HIS A 38 1.57 6.68 -7.23
CA HIS A 38 2.75 5.88 -7.53
C HIS A 38 3.97 6.29 -6.72
N LYS A 39 4.20 7.60 -6.54
CA LYS A 39 5.27 8.10 -5.67
C LYS A 39 5.06 7.65 -4.22
N SER A 40 3.83 7.77 -3.70
CA SER A 40 3.46 7.34 -2.36
C SER A 40 3.69 5.82 -2.15
N ILE A 41 3.25 4.99 -3.10
CA ILE A 41 3.46 3.53 -3.06
C ILE A 41 4.96 3.20 -3.12
N LYS A 42 5.71 3.83 -4.03
CA LYS A 42 7.16 3.61 -4.16
C LYS A 42 7.90 3.93 -2.86
N TYR A 43 7.57 5.05 -2.23
CA TYR A 43 8.18 5.48 -0.98
C TYR A 43 7.85 4.53 0.17
N ARG A 44 6.57 4.13 0.32
CA ARG A 44 6.15 3.14 1.30
C ARG A 44 6.91 1.83 1.12
N ASP A 45 6.92 1.29 -0.10
CA ASP A 45 7.56 0.00 -0.37
C ASP A 45 9.07 0.06 -0.14
N LEU A 46 9.71 1.22 -0.37
CA LEU A 46 11.13 1.42 -0.07
C LEU A 46 11.40 1.36 1.43
N ILE A 47 10.60 2.08 2.23
CA ILE A 47 10.71 2.05 3.69
C ILE A 47 10.48 0.63 4.20
N GLU A 48 9.42 -0.05 3.76
CA GLU A 48 9.10 -1.41 4.21
C GLU A 48 10.22 -2.41 3.87
N ILE A 49 10.86 -2.28 2.71
CA ILE A 49 12.02 -3.12 2.34
C ILE A 49 13.22 -2.82 3.24
N ILE A 50 13.53 -1.55 3.49
CA ILE A 50 14.64 -1.15 4.37
C ILE A 50 14.39 -1.68 5.78
N THR A 51 13.20 -1.46 6.33
CA THR A 51 12.79 -1.98 7.64
C THR A 51 12.91 -3.50 7.68
N ALA A 52 12.45 -4.21 6.63
CA ALA A 52 12.55 -5.66 6.59
C ALA A 52 14.00 -6.16 6.61
N ILE A 53 14.92 -5.51 5.86
CA ILE A 53 16.34 -5.87 5.86
C ILE A 53 16.95 -5.66 7.25
N VAL A 54 16.69 -4.52 7.89
CA VAL A 54 17.18 -4.23 9.25
C VAL A 54 16.67 -5.28 10.24
N MET A 55 15.38 -5.61 10.17
CA MET A 55 14.77 -6.61 11.05
C MET A 55 15.33 -8.02 10.82
N ILE A 56 15.65 -8.40 9.58
CA ILE A 56 16.31 -9.67 9.28
C ILE A 56 17.69 -9.74 9.96
N LEU A 57 18.48 -8.66 9.92
CA LEU A 57 19.80 -8.63 10.58
C LEU A 57 19.67 -8.74 12.10
N ILE A 58 18.73 -8.00 12.70
CA ILE A 58 18.45 -8.05 14.15
C ILE A 58 18.04 -9.46 14.56
N PHE A 59 17.03 -10.04 13.91
CA PHE A 59 16.56 -11.38 14.24
C PHE A 59 17.60 -12.46 13.92
N GLY A 60 18.43 -12.26 12.90
CA GLY A 60 19.59 -13.11 12.61
C GLY A 60 20.54 -13.15 13.80
N TYR A 61 20.95 -11.99 14.31
CA TYR A 61 21.80 -11.90 15.50
C TYR A 61 21.15 -12.51 16.75
N ILE A 62 19.86 -12.25 16.98
CA ILE A 62 19.09 -12.83 18.10
C ILE A 62 19.07 -14.36 18.03
N THR A 63 18.95 -14.95 16.83
CA THR A 63 18.93 -16.41 16.64
C THR A 63 20.23 -17.08 17.11
N TYR A 64 21.37 -16.39 16.99
CA TYR A 64 22.67 -16.91 17.46
C TYR A 64 22.89 -16.68 18.95
N THR A 65 22.39 -15.59 19.51
CA THR A 65 22.69 -15.18 20.90
C THR A 65 21.73 -15.75 21.94
N VAL A 66 20.44 -15.91 21.60
CA VAL A 66 19.44 -16.38 22.55
C VAL A 66 19.55 -17.89 22.73
N PRO A 67 19.62 -18.43 23.97
CA PRO A 67 19.78 -19.88 24.19
C PRO A 67 18.48 -20.68 23.98
N PHE A 68 17.30 -20.04 24.04
CA PHE A 68 16.01 -20.71 23.99
C PHE A 68 15.63 -21.18 22.59
N VAL A 69 15.42 -22.50 22.43
CA VAL A 69 15.06 -23.13 21.15
C VAL A 69 13.75 -22.54 20.58
N LEU A 70 12.75 -22.30 21.43
CA LEU A 70 11.47 -21.76 21.01
C LEU A 70 11.61 -20.34 20.41
N SER A 71 12.42 -19.49 21.03
CA SER A 71 12.71 -18.14 20.54
C SER A 71 13.52 -18.16 19.23
N LYS A 72 14.42 -19.14 19.04
CA LYS A 72 15.12 -19.34 17.76
C LYS A 72 14.18 -19.71 16.63
N ILE A 73 13.26 -20.66 16.87
CA ILE A 73 12.26 -21.06 15.88
C ILE A 73 11.38 -19.86 15.49
N ALA A 74 10.94 -19.08 16.48
CA ALA A 74 10.16 -17.87 16.24
C ALA A 74 10.94 -16.80 15.44
N ALA A 75 12.23 -16.60 15.76
CA ALA A 75 13.08 -15.66 15.04
C ALA A 75 13.25 -16.06 13.55
N ILE A 76 13.50 -17.35 13.28
CA ILE A 76 13.57 -17.89 11.91
C ILE A 76 12.24 -17.70 11.19
N PHE A 77 11.12 -17.99 11.85
CA PHE A 77 9.79 -17.76 11.28
C PHE A 77 9.54 -16.29 10.92
N ILE A 78 9.94 -15.35 11.78
CA ILE A 78 9.84 -13.91 11.51
C ILE A 78 10.71 -13.52 10.31
N ILE A 79 11.94 -14.06 10.20
CA ILE A 79 12.81 -13.82 9.04
C ILE A 79 12.15 -14.31 7.75
N LEU A 80 11.60 -15.52 7.74
CA LEU A 80 10.90 -16.08 6.58
C LEU A 80 9.67 -15.23 6.21
N TRP A 81 8.92 -14.75 7.20
CA TRP A 81 7.82 -13.84 6.98
C TRP A 81 8.28 -12.48 6.38
N LEU A 82 9.38 -11.91 6.86
CA LEU A 82 9.94 -10.67 6.30
C LEU A 82 10.34 -10.84 4.82
N ILE A 83 10.96 -11.97 4.50
CA ILE A 83 11.28 -12.34 3.11
C ILE A 83 10.00 -12.44 2.28
N TYR A 84 8.97 -13.12 2.80
CA TYR A 84 7.66 -13.22 2.17
C TYR A 84 7.02 -11.84 1.90
N VAL A 85 7.09 -10.91 2.85
CA VAL A 85 6.59 -9.53 2.68
C VAL A 85 7.30 -8.84 1.53
N ILE A 86 8.64 -8.91 1.46
CA ILE A 86 9.43 -8.33 0.37
C ILE A 86 8.98 -8.89 -0.99
N PHE A 87 8.82 -10.21 -1.11
CA PHE A 87 8.36 -10.85 -2.34
C PHE A 87 6.95 -10.41 -2.72
N ARG A 88 6.02 -10.36 -1.76
CA ARG A 88 4.63 -9.96 -1.98
C ARG A 88 4.53 -8.51 -2.46
N LEU A 89 5.30 -7.60 -1.88
CA LEU A 89 5.38 -6.20 -2.32
C LEU A 89 5.99 -6.09 -3.73
N ARG A 90 7.09 -6.80 -4.01
CA ARG A 90 7.70 -6.82 -5.36
C ARG A 90 6.76 -7.36 -6.42
N SER A 91 5.99 -8.40 -6.12
CA SER A 91 5.01 -8.97 -7.06
C SER A 91 3.95 -7.95 -7.46
N SER A 92 3.44 -7.16 -6.51
CA SER A 92 2.46 -6.09 -6.80
C SER A 92 2.98 -4.99 -7.73
N LYS A 93 4.30 -4.76 -7.78
CA LYS A 93 4.92 -3.75 -8.67
C LYS A 93 4.93 -4.17 -10.13
N LYS A 94 5.00 -5.47 -10.43
CA LYS A 94 5.05 -5.98 -11.82
C LYS A 94 3.79 -5.67 -12.61
N LEU A 95 2.67 -5.43 -11.92
CA LEU A 95 1.36 -5.16 -12.49
C LEU A 95 1.11 -3.67 -12.78
N LYS A 96 2.14 -2.82 -12.62
CA LYS A 96 2.02 -1.38 -12.89
C LYS A 96 1.83 -1.14 -14.40
N PRO A 97 0.81 -0.38 -14.83
CA PRO A 97 0.62 -0.01 -16.23
C PRO A 97 1.79 0.84 -16.75
N SER A 98 2.26 0.56 -17.97
CA SER A 98 3.23 1.38 -18.68
C SER A 98 2.51 2.29 -19.67
N ALA A 99 2.75 3.60 -19.61
CA ALA A 99 2.11 4.57 -20.48
C ALA A 99 2.69 4.61 -21.91
N VAL A 100 3.81 3.93 -22.16
CA VAL A 100 4.64 4.15 -23.36
C VAL A 100 4.18 3.33 -24.57
N THR A 101 3.38 2.28 -24.37
CA THR A 101 3.11 1.26 -25.41
C THR A 101 1.63 0.97 -25.65
N GLU A 102 0.71 1.69 -25.01
CA GLU A 102 -0.70 1.31 -24.95
C GLU A 102 -1.62 2.43 -25.42
N SER A 103 -2.75 2.07 -26.03
CA SER A 103 -3.86 3.00 -26.24
C SER A 103 -4.29 3.59 -24.90
N TYR A 104 -4.74 4.85 -24.89
CA TYR A 104 -5.15 5.52 -23.65
C TYR A 104 -6.30 4.79 -22.94
N LEU A 105 -7.20 4.14 -23.69
CA LEU A 105 -8.25 3.29 -23.12
C LEU A 105 -7.68 2.03 -22.44
N ASP A 106 -6.71 1.37 -23.07
CA ASP A 106 -6.04 0.18 -22.52
C ASP A 106 -5.29 0.53 -21.23
N TYR A 107 -4.58 1.65 -21.23
CA TYR A 107 -3.91 2.19 -20.06
C TYR A 107 -4.88 2.36 -18.87
N LEU A 108 -6.10 2.86 -19.11
CA LEU A 108 -7.10 3.02 -18.05
C LEU A 108 -7.65 1.68 -17.55
N TYR A 109 -7.87 0.70 -18.42
CA TYR A 109 -8.28 -0.64 -17.98
C TYR A 109 -7.21 -1.30 -17.11
N LYS A 110 -5.95 -1.26 -17.53
CA LYS A 110 -4.84 -1.79 -16.72
C LYS A 110 -4.70 -1.02 -15.41
N THR A 111 -4.89 0.30 -15.43
CA THR A 111 -4.84 1.11 -14.20
C THR A 111 -5.98 0.75 -13.25
N LYS A 112 -7.19 0.56 -13.76
CA LYS A 112 -8.33 0.10 -12.98
C LYS A 112 -8.06 -1.26 -12.34
N GLU A 113 -7.50 -2.21 -13.10
CA GLU A 113 -7.11 -3.52 -12.59
C GLU A 113 -6.04 -3.39 -11.50
N TYR A 114 -4.99 -2.61 -11.74
CA TYR A 114 -3.95 -2.33 -10.76
C TYR A 114 -4.50 -1.76 -9.45
N LEU A 115 -5.43 -0.79 -9.52
CA LEU A 115 -6.10 -0.23 -8.35
C LEU A 115 -6.94 -1.26 -7.59
N ARG A 116 -7.60 -2.18 -8.30
CA ARG A 116 -8.35 -3.30 -7.66
C ARG A 116 -7.41 -4.25 -6.93
N ILE A 117 -6.27 -4.56 -7.51
CA ILE A 117 -5.25 -5.42 -6.89
C ILE A 117 -4.67 -4.73 -5.65
N GLN A 118 -4.34 -3.44 -5.73
CA GLN A 118 -3.88 -2.66 -4.58
C GLN A 118 -4.93 -2.58 -3.47
N LYS A 119 -6.21 -2.39 -3.82
CA LYS A 119 -7.32 -2.47 -2.86
C LYS A 119 -7.35 -3.82 -2.16
N LYS A 120 -7.32 -4.93 -2.90
CA LYS A 120 -7.35 -6.29 -2.33
C LYS A 120 -6.14 -6.56 -1.44
N LEU A 121 -4.96 -6.07 -1.81
CA LEU A 121 -3.74 -6.18 -1.02
C LEU A 121 -3.88 -5.43 0.32
N LEU A 122 -4.34 -4.19 0.29
CA LEU A 122 -4.56 -3.37 1.48
C LEU A 122 -5.71 -3.88 2.36
N ASP A 123 -6.76 -4.42 1.74
CA ASP A 123 -7.91 -4.96 2.46
C ASP A 123 -7.56 -6.24 3.22
N SER A 124 -6.63 -7.03 2.70
CA SER A 124 -6.14 -8.28 3.30
C SER A 124 -4.92 -8.09 4.23
N VAL A 125 -4.50 -6.84 4.50
CA VAL A 125 -3.29 -6.52 5.30
C VAL A 125 -3.24 -7.22 6.66
N LEU A 126 -4.40 -7.45 7.28
CA LEU A 126 -4.50 -8.16 8.53
C LEU A 126 -3.88 -9.56 8.44
N TYR A 127 -4.20 -10.31 7.39
CA TYR A 127 -3.81 -11.72 7.25
C TYR A 127 -2.38 -11.93 6.79
N TRP A 128 -1.88 -11.09 5.88
CA TRP A 128 -0.57 -11.32 5.28
C TRP A 128 0.56 -10.50 5.91
N TYR A 129 0.22 -9.39 6.57
CA TYR A 129 1.20 -8.47 7.13
C TYR A 129 1.14 -8.40 8.65
N ILE A 130 -0.03 -8.34 9.27
CA ILE A 130 -0.15 -8.12 10.73
C ILE A 130 -0.11 -9.43 11.52
N LEU A 131 -0.87 -10.43 11.09
CA LEU A 131 -1.08 -11.66 11.85
C LEU A 131 0.18 -12.56 11.94
N PRO A 132 0.97 -12.78 10.87
CA PRO A 132 2.17 -13.60 10.97
C PRO A 132 3.21 -13.09 11.99
N PRO A 133 3.65 -11.82 11.99
CA PRO A 133 4.61 -11.36 12.99
C PRO A 133 3.99 -11.36 14.39
N PHE A 134 2.67 -11.20 14.53
CA PHE A 134 1.98 -11.32 15.81
C PHE A 134 2.16 -12.72 16.42
N ILE A 135 1.93 -13.77 15.62
CA ILE A 135 2.17 -15.16 16.04
C ILE A 135 3.66 -15.36 16.38
N GLY A 136 4.55 -14.92 15.49
CA GLY A 136 5.99 -15.03 15.70
C GLY A 136 6.44 -14.39 17.01
N ILE A 137 5.95 -13.19 17.31
CA ILE A 137 6.29 -12.46 18.53
C ILE A 137 5.73 -13.17 19.77
N ILE A 138 4.49 -13.67 19.76
CA ILE A 138 3.94 -14.43 20.90
C ILE A 138 4.81 -15.65 21.21
N VAL A 139 5.17 -16.43 20.19
CA VAL A 139 6.02 -17.62 20.35
C VAL A 139 7.41 -17.22 20.85
N PHE A 140 7.97 -16.13 20.32
CA PHE A 140 9.28 -15.60 20.74
C PHE A 140 9.29 -15.22 22.22
N LEU A 141 8.29 -14.45 22.65
CA LEU A 141 8.15 -13.96 24.03
C LEU A 141 7.91 -15.10 25.02
N SER A 142 7.17 -16.13 24.61
CA SER A 142 6.94 -17.33 25.43
C SER A 142 8.25 -18.06 25.77
N GLY A 143 9.22 -18.05 24.86
CA GLY A 143 10.53 -18.68 25.08
C GLY A 143 11.41 -17.96 26.12
N ILE A 144 11.28 -16.64 26.26
CA ILE A 144 12.08 -15.83 27.20
C ILE A 144 11.35 -15.53 28.52
N TRP A 145 10.07 -15.91 28.64
CA TRP A 145 9.23 -15.63 29.82
C TRP A 145 9.81 -16.17 31.14
N ILE A 146 10.64 -17.20 31.08
CA ILE A 146 11.29 -17.82 32.24
C ILE A 146 12.23 -16.85 32.96
N ILE A 147 12.75 -15.81 32.28
CA ILE A 147 13.67 -14.82 32.86
C ILE A 147 12.85 -13.66 33.47
N PRO A 148 12.77 -13.52 34.81
CA PRO A 148 11.91 -12.52 35.45
C PRO A 148 12.27 -11.07 35.08
N GLU A 149 13.56 -10.76 34.92
CA GLU A 149 14.04 -9.43 34.55
C GLU A 149 13.52 -8.96 33.19
N THR A 150 13.09 -9.89 32.33
CA THR A 150 12.57 -9.56 30.99
C THR A 150 11.07 -9.26 30.97
N HIS A 151 10.33 -9.47 32.06
CA HIS A 151 8.86 -9.36 32.07
C HIS A 151 8.35 -7.99 31.65
N ASN A 152 8.96 -6.90 32.14
CA ASN A 152 8.59 -5.55 31.72
C ASN A 152 8.83 -5.34 30.21
N THR A 153 9.97 -5.81 29.70
CA THR A 153 10.31 -5.74 28.27
C THR A 153 9.32 -6.55 27.43
N ILE A 154 8.91 -7.73 27.91
CA ILE A 154 7.90 -8.58 27.25
C ILE A 154 6.57 -7.86 27.16
N ILE A 155 6.08 -7.29 28.26
CA ILE A 155 4.80 -6.56 28.30
C ILE A 155 4.86 -5.34 27.37
N MET A 156 5.92 -4.54 27.44
CA MET A 156 6.11 -3.38 26.55
C MET A 156 6.15 -3.80 25.07
N THR A 157 6.84 -4.90 24.75
CA THR A 157 6.93 -5.43 23.38
C THR A 157 5.56 -5.92 22.88
N ALA A 158 4.81 -6.63 23.72
CA ALA A 158 3.48 -7.12 23.39
C ALA A 158 2.50 -5.96 23.13
N VAL A 159 2.45 -4.98 24.03
CA VAL A 159 1.60 -3.79 23.89
C VAL A 159 2.00 -2.99 22.64
N GLY A 160 3.30 -2.77 22.43
CA GLY A 160 3.82 -2.08 21.25
C GLY A 160 3.44 -2.78 19.95
N THR A 161 3.51 -4.11 19.92
CA THR A 161 3.16 -4.92 18.75
C THR A 161 1.66 -4.83 18.43
N VAL A 162 0.79 -4.95 19.44
CA VAL A 162 -0.66 -4.78 19.29
C VAL A 162 -0.98 -3.37 18.78
N GLY A 163 -0.41 -2.35 19.42
CA GLY A 163 -0.61 -0.94 19.05
C GLY A 163 -0.17 -0.67 17.62
N TYR A 164 1.01 -1.14 17.22
CA TYR A 164 1.51 -1.05 15.85
C TYR A 164 0.58 -1.77 14.86
N GLY A 165 0.11 -2.97 15.18
CA GLY A 165 -0.81 -3.73 14.33
C GLY A 165 -2.13 -2.98 14.10
N ILE A 166 -2.74 -2.44 15.16
CA ILE A 166 -3.97 -1.62 15.07
C ILE A 166 -3.70 -0.37 14.22
N PHE A 167 -2.62 0.35 14.50
CA PHE A 167 -2.26 1.56 13.78
C PHE A 167 -2.04 1.28 12.28
N ALA A 168 -1.28 0.24 11.94
CA ALA A 168 -1.04 -0.20 10.58
C ALA A 168 -2.36 -0.57 9.87
N TYR A 169 -3.25 -1.31 10.53
CA TYR A 169 -4.56 -1.65 9.98
C TYR A 169 -5.39 -0.40 9.64
N LEU A 170 -5.48 0.55 10.58
CA LEU A 170 -6.23 1.79 10.40
C LEU A 170 -5.67 2.64 9.26
N LEU A 171 -4.34 2.79 9.18
CA LEU A 171 -3.69 3.53 8.08
C LEU A 171 -3.98 2.90 6.72
N ASN A 172 -3.89 1.57 6.61
CA ASN A 172 -4.16 0.86 5.36
C ASN A 172 -5.64 1.02 4.94
N LYS A 173 -6.59 0.89 5.86
CA LYS A 173 -8.02 1.11 5.57
C LYS A 173 -8.32 2.56 5.22
N ARG A 174 -7.68 3.52 5.88
CA ARG A 174 -7.79 4.94 5.55
C ARG A 174 -7.28 5.22 4.13
N LYS A 175 -6.15 4.64 3.71
CA LYS A 175 -5.63 4.75 2.33
C LYS A 175 -6.62 4.18 1.31
N VAL A 176 -7.19 3.01 1.56
CA VAL A 176 -8.22 2.44 0.66
C VAL A 176 -9.40 3.40 0.48
N LYS A 177 -9.95 3.92 1.58
CA LYS A 177 -11.11 4.82 1.57
C LYS A 177 -10.81 6.18 0.93
N LYS A 178 -9.69 6.81 1.30
CA LYS A 178 -9.37 8.19 0.88
C LYS A 178 -8.67 8.29 -0.46
N GLU A 179 -7.94 7.26 -0.87
CA GLU A 179 -7.08 7.33 -2.05
C GLU A 179 -7.50 6.37 -3.17
N ILE A 180 -7.75 5.10 -2.86
CA ILE A 180 -7.97 4.07 -3.89
C ILE A 180 -9.39 4.11 -4.45
N ILE A 181 -10.41 4.13 -3.58
CA ILE A 181 -11.83 4.13 -4.00
C ILE A 181 -12.18 5.35 -4.87
N PRO A 182 -11.81 6.60 -4.51
CA PRO A 182 -12.15 7.77 -5.33
C PRO A 182 -11.49 7.72 -6.71
N ARG A 183 -10.26 7.20 -6.81
CA ARG A 183 -9.54 7.05 -8.08
C ARG A 183 -10.14 5.97 -8.96
N LEU A 184 -10.58 4.86 -8.36
CA LEU A 184 -11.31 3.81 -9.07
C LEU A 184 -12.57 4.39 -9.74
N ARG A 185 -13.37 5.15 -8.98
CA ARG A 185 -14.59 5.81 -9.49
C ARG A 185 -14.29 6.78 -10.63
N LYS A 186 -13.27 7.64 -10.49
CA LYS A 186 -12.86 8.57 -11.56
C LYS A 186 -12.39 7.85 -12.83
N THR A 187 -11.73 6.70 -12.67
CA THR A 187 -11.28 5.86 -13.79
C THR A 187 -12.48 5.25 -14.52
N ASP A 188 -13.48 4.76 -13.76
CA ASP A 188 -14.73 4.24 -14.31
C ASP A 188 -15.52 5.31 -15.08
N GLU A 189 -15.61 6.53 -14.53
CA GLU A 189 -16.24 7.67 -15.19
C GLU A 189 -15.52 8.03 -16.51
N LEU A 190 -14.19 8.08 -16.50
CA LEU A 190 -13.42 8.43 -17.70
C LEU A 190 -13.52 7.35 -18.80
N ILE A 191 -13.49 6.07 -18.42
CA ILE A 191 -13.71 4.97 -19.38
C ILE A 191 -15.09 5.08 -20.03
N LYS A 192 -16.13 5.43 -19.26
CA LYS A 192 -17.49 5.61 -19.81
C LYS A 192 -17.54 6.76 -20.83
N VAL A 193 -17.01 7.93 -20.45
CA VAL A 193 -17.02 9.14 -21.30
C VAL A 193 -16.21 8.98 -22.59
N MET A 194 -15.23 8.07 -22.64
CA MET A 194 -14.44 7.80 -23.84
C MET A 194 -15.02 6.72 -24.76
N LYS A 195 -16.02 5.97 -24.30
CA LYS A 195 -16.75 5.00 -25.13
C LYS A 195 -17.97 5.62 -25.82
N GLU A 196 -18.57 6.63 -25.18
CA GLU A 196 -19.61 7.48 -25.74
C GLU A 196 -19.01 8.48 -26.74
#